data_AF-A0A915AQJ4-F1
#
_entry.id   AF-A0A915AQJ4-F1
#
_cell.length_a   1.000
_cell.length_b   1.000
_cell.length_c   1.000
_cell.angle_alpha   90.00
_cell.angle_beta   90.00
_cell.angle_gamma   90.00
#
_symmetry.space_group_name_H-M   'P 1'
#
loop_
_entity.id
_entity.type
_entity.pdbx_description
1 polymer ?
#
loop_
_entity_poly.entity_id
_entity_poly.type
_entity_poly.pdbx_seq_one_letter_code
_entity_poly.pdbx_strand_id
1 'polypeptide(L)'
;MLRGNHETSAINRVYGFYEECNRRYHSIRLWKQFQDTFNCMPLCGYIGARILCMHGGLSPHLVTLDQLRNLPRPIDPPNPSMELDLLWADPDQWVKGWQANTRGASYT
;
A
#
# COMPACT_ATOMS: atom_id res chain seq x y z
N MET A 1 9.08 9.24 -3.35
CA MET A 1 7.65 9.02 -3.07
C MET A 1 7.44 7.55 -2.79
N LEU A 2 6.73 7.22 -1.72
CA LEU A 2 6.29 5.84 -1.41
C LEU A 2 4.83 5.68 -1.84
N ARG A 3 4.41 4.44 -2.09
CA ARG A 3 3.01 4.10 -2.37
C ARG A 3 2.19 4.16 -1.08
N GLY A 4 0.99 4.74 -1.13
CA GLY A 4 -0.02 4.63 -0.08
C GLY A 4 -1.15 3.68 -0.46
N ASN A 5 -2.06 3.44 0.47
CA ASN A 5 -3.24 2.59 0.22
C ASN A 5 -4.19 3.17 -0.82
N HIS A 6 -4.28 4.51 -0.93
CA HIS A 6 -5.06 5.20 -1.96
C HIS A 6 -4.43 5.13 -3.36
N GLU A 7 -3.19 4.66 -3.50
CA GLU A 7 -2.58 4.37 -4.80
C GLU A 7 -2.82 2.89 -5.22
N THR A 8 -3.98 2.33 -4.86
CA THR A 8 -4.43 0.98 -5.29
C THR A 8 -5.73 1.08 -6.09
N SER A 9 -5.93 0.14 -7.02
CA SER A 9 -7.05 0.23 -7.97
C SER A 9 -8.41 0.10 -7.30
N ALA A 10 -8.52 -0.75 -6.28
CA ALA A 10 -9.75 -0.95 -5.53
C ALA A 10 -10.19 0.33 -4.79
N ILE A 11 -9.24 1.03 -4.18
CA ILE A 11 -9.52 2.21 -3.36
C ILE A 11 -9.79 3.42 -4.26
N ASN A 12 -8.86 3.76 -5.14
CA ASN A 12 -8.98 5.00 -5.89
C ASN A 12 -10.10 4.97 -6.96
N ARG A 13 -10.60 3.78 -7.27
CA ARG A 13 -11.81 3.62 -8.08
C ARG A 13 -13.08 4.06 -7.37
N VAL A 14 -13.19 3.77 -6.07
CA VAL A 14 -14.39 4.07 -5.27
C VAL A 14 -14.30 5.46 -4.64
N TYR A 15 -13.10 5.88 -4.23
CA TYR A 15 -12.87 7.12 -3.50
C TYR A 15 -12.50 8.31 -4.41
N GLY A 16 -13.06 8.36 -5.62
CA GLY A 16 -13.14 9.57 -6.45
C GLY A 16 -12.06 9.79 -7.51
N PHE A 17 -10.87 9.17 -7.41
CA PHE A 17 -9.79 9.42 -8.39
C PHE A 17 -10.15 8.95 -9.81
N TYR A 18 -10.80 7.78 -9.91
CA TYR A 18 -11.32 7.28 -11.19
C TYR A 18 -12.33 8.26 -11.82
N GLU A 19 -13.28 8.73 -11.02
CA GLU A 19 -14.30 9.67 -11.47
C GLU A 19 -13.68 11.01 -11.88
N GLU A 20 -12.68 11.48 -11.14
CA GLU A 20 -11.95 12.70 -11.46
C GLU A 20 -11.24 12.59 -12.81
N CYS A 21 -10.52 11.49 -13.06
CA CYS A 21 -9.86 11.23 -14.33
C CYS A 21 -10.88 11.26 -15.49
N ASN A 22 -12.01 10.57 -15.33
CA ASN A 22 -13.03 10.51 -16.36
C ASN A 22 -13.73 11.86 -16.56
N ARG A 23 -14.09 12.58 -15.49
CA ARG A 23 -14.81 13.85 -15.56
C ARG A 23 -13.97 14.97 -16.15
N ARG A 24 -12.68 15.06 -15.78
CA ARG A 24 -11.80 16.16 -16.22
C ARG A 24 -11.20 15.90 -17.60
N TYR A 25 -10.86 14.65 -17.90
CA TYR A 25 -10.08 14.31 -19.09
C TYR A 25 -10.82 13.40 -20.07
N HIS A 26 -12.06 13.00 -19.76
CA HIS A 26 -12.87 12.10 -20.60
C HIS A 26 -12.12 10.81 -20.96
N SER A 27 -11.30 10.31 -20.04
CA SER A 27 -10.34 9.24 -20.31
C SER A 27 -10.21 8.26 -19.16
N ILE A 28 -10.90 7.13 -19.28
CA ILE A 28 -10.67 5.95 -18.43
C ILE A 28 -9.26 5.38 -18.65
N ARG A 29 -8.70 5.57 -19.86
CA ARG A 29 -7.33 5.13 -20.18
C ARG A 29 -6.30 5.85 -19.31
N LEU A 30 -6.51 7.13 -19.00
CA LEU A 30 -5.61 7.89 -18.14
C LEU A 30 -5.56 7.29 -16.73
N TRP A 31 -6.72 6.95 -16.15
CA TRP A 31 -6.76 6.26 -14.85
C TRP A 31 -5.99 4.93 -14.90
N LYS A 32 -6.17 4.11 -15.95
CA LYS A 32 -5.41 2.85 -16.10
C LYS A 32 -3.89 3.08 -16.13
N GLN A 33 -3.42 4.13 -16.81
CA GLN A 33 -1.99 4.48 -16.84
C GLN A 33 -1.47 4.94 -15.47
N PHE A 34 -2.29 5.63 -14.68
CA PHE A 34 -1.96 5.90 -13.28
C PHE A 34 -1.86 4.60 -12.47
N GLN A 35 -2.74 3.62 -12.69
CA GLN A 35 -2.63 2.31 -12.03
C GLN A 35 -1.32 1.61 -12.39
N ASP A 36 -0.92 1.61 -13.66
CA ASP A 36 0.36 1.05 -14.09
C ASP A 36 1.54 1.75 -13.38
N THR A 37 1.45 3.08 -13.21
CA THR A 37 2.45 3.87 -12.49
C THR A 37 2.48 3.54 -10.99
N PHE A 38 1.32 3.48 -10.34
CA PHE A 38 1.19 3.17 -8.92
C PHE A 38 1.66 1.76 -8.59
N ASN A 39 1.41 0.79 -9.48
CA ASN A 39 1.85 -0.59 -9.32
C ASN A 39 3.39 -0.72 -9.31
N CYS A 40 4.11 0.25 -9.87
CA CYS A 40 5.58 0.30 -9.86
C CYS A 40 6.17 1.07 -8.66
N MET A 41 5.36 1.78 -7.88
CA MET A 41 5.85 2.60 -6.77
C MET A 41 6.50 1.74 -5.67
N PRO A 42 7.55 2.23 -5.01
CA PRO A 42 8.14 1.54 -3.87
C PRO A 42 7.19 1.53 -2.67
N LEU A 43 7.06 0.38 -2.00
CA LEU A 43 6.20 0.21 -0.82
C LEU A 43 6.87 0.69 0.47
N CYS A 44 8.21 0.67 0.52
CA CYS A 44 8.97 1.15 1.67
C CYS A 44 10.29 1.81 1.24
N GLY A 45 10.91 2.53 2.17
CA GLY A 45 12.24 3.12 2.01
C GLY A 45 13.08 2.95 3.27
N TYR A 46 14.38 2.72 3.10
CA TYR A 46 15.32 2.54 4.21
C TYR A 46 16.38 3.64 4.20
N ILE A 47 16.27 4.58 5.13
CA ILE A 47 17.04 5.82 5.14
C ILE A 47 18.20 5.70 6.13
N GLY A 48 19.41 6.00 5.65
CA GLY A 48 20.62 6.07 6.48
C GLY A 48 20.94 4.77 7.23
N ALA A 49 20.49 3.63 6.71
CA ALA A 49 20.56 2.33 7.35
C ALA A 49 19.98 2.31 8.79
N ARG A 50 18.96 3.13 9.06
CA ARG A 50 18.41 3.32 10.41
C ARG A 50 16.89 3.45 10.44
N ILE A 51 16.32 4.17 9.50
CA ILE A 51 14.90 4.53 9.53
C ILE A 51 14.19 3.78 8.40
N LEU A 52 13.26 2.90 8.76
CA LEU A 52 12.38 2.24 7.81
C LEU A 52 11.07 3.04 7.70
N CYS A 53 10.72 3.44 6.47
CA CYS A 53 9.53 4.23 6.17
C CYS A 53 8.58 3.40 5.28
N MET A 54 7.30 3.43 5.60
CA MET A 54 6.19 2.87 4.81
C MET A 54 4.94 3.71 5.10
N HIS A 55 3.85 3.47 4.37
CA HIS A 55 2.63 4.25 4.53
C HIS A 55 1.80 3.81 5.74
N GLY A 56 1.53 2.51 5.85
CA GLY A 56 0.81 1.92 6.97
C GLY A 56 1.78 1.50 8.07
N GLY A 57 2.05 0.20 8.15
CA GLY A 57 2.85 -0.35 9.23
C GLY A 57 3.40 -1.74 8.95
N LEU A 58 3.80 -2.42 10.01
CA LEU A 58 4.47 -3.72 9.90
C LEU A 58 3.49 -4.83 9.49
N SER A 59 4.05 -5.93 8.99
CA SER A 59 3.32 -7.17 8.72
C SER A 59 3.77 -8.28 9.69
N PRO A 60 2.88 -9.17 10.16
CA PRO A 60 3.28 -10.36 10.91
C PRO A 60 4.19 -11.30 10.11
N HIS A 61 4.19 -11.17 8.78
CA HIS A 61 5.02 -11.96 7.88
C HIS A 61 6.40 -11.34 7.63
N LEU A 62 6.64 -10.10 8.10
CA LEU A 62 7.91 -9.41 7.93
C LEU A 62 8.90 -9.83 9.03
N VAL A 63 9.81 -10.73 8.67
CA VAL A 63 10.84 -11.27 9.55
C VAL A 63 12.21 -10.67 9.24
N THR A 64 12.49 -10.34 7.98
CA THR A 64 13.78 -9.80 7.53
C THR A 64 13.61 -8.66 6.52
N LEU A 65 14.56 -7.72 6.49
CA LEU A 65 14.55 -6.64 5.49
C LEU A 65 14.79 -7.15 4.06
N ASP A 66 15.36 -8.34 3.88
CA ASP A 66 15.51 -8.94 2.55
C ASP A 66 14.16 -9.30 1.92
N GLN A 67 13.14 -9.61 2.72
CA GLN A 67 11.78 -9.80 2.19
C GLN A 67 11.28 -8.52 1.51
N LEU A 68 11.52 -7.35 2.10
CA LEU A 68 11.13 -6.06 1.53
C LEU A 68 11.87 -5.73 0.23
N ARG A 69 13.15 -6.12 0.13
CA ARG A 69 13.97 -5.92 -1.07
C ARG A 69 13.49 -6.75 -2.26
N ASN A 70 12.92 -7.92 -1.97
CA ASN A 70 12.48 -8.89 -2.96
C ASN A 70 10.98 -8.81 -3.30
N LEU A 71 10.26 -7.81 -2.78
CA LEU A 71 8.85 -7.62 -3.12
C LEU A 71 8.68 -7.37 -4.62
N PRO A 72 7.80 -8.13 -5.30
CA PRO A 72 7.64 -8.05 -6.75
C PRO A 72 7.01 -6.72 -7.14
N ARG A 73 7.48 -6.16 -8.27
CA ARG A 73 6.88 -5.00 -8.92
C ARG A 73 6.93 -5.19 -10.45
N PRO A 74 5.89 -4.81 -11.21
CA PRO A 74 4.65 -4.17 -10.76
C PRO A 74 3.71 -5.13 -10.01
N ILE A 75 2.97 -4.61 -9.03
CA ILE A 75 1.98 -5.39 -8.27
C ILE A 75 0.79 -4.52 -7.86
N ASP A 76 -0.43 -5.06 -7.91
CA ASP A 76 -1.57 -4.54 -7.14
C ASP A 76 -1.74 -5.47 -5.91
N PRO A 77 -1.55 -4.99 -4.67
CA PRO A 77 -1.44 -5.87 -3.50
C PRO A 77 -2.68 -6.75 -3.30
N PRO A 78 -2.55 -8.09 -3.28
CA PRO A 78 -3.67 -8.96 -2.98
C PRO A 78 -4.04 -8.89 -1.50
N ASN A 79 -5.29 -9.22 -1.17
CA ASN A 79 -5.75 -9.34 0.22
C ASN A 79 -6.01 -10.82 0.56
N PRO A 80 -5.31 -11.43 1.53
CA PRO A 80 -4.25 -10.85 2.38
C PRO A 80 -2.84 -10.93 1.74
N SER A 81 -1.94 -9.98 2.07
CA SER A 81 -0.53 -10.00 1.69
C SER A 81 0.35 -9.07 2.55
N MET A 82 1.66 -9.30 2.56
CA MET A 82 2.62 -8.40 3.23
C MET A 82 2.58 -7.00 2.60
N GLU A 83 2.48 -6.92 1.28
CA GLU A 83 2.39 -5.67 0.53
C GLU A 83 1.17 -4.85 0.93
N LEU A 84 0.03 -5.50 1.18
CA LEU A 84 -1.17 -4.85 1.70
C LEU A 84 -0.92 -4.33 3.12
N ASP A 85 -0.27 -5.12 3.97
CA ASP A 85 0.01 -4.72 5.36
C ASP A 85 0.87 -3.45 5.44
N LEU A 86 1.91 -3.36 4.61
CA LEU A 86 2.77 -2.16 4.50
C LEU A 86 2.00 -0.88 4.14
N LEU A 87 0.80 -1.02 3.55
CA LEU A 87 -0.06 0.09 3.18
C LEU A 87 -1.21 0.33 4.17
N TRP A 88 -1.57 -0.62 5.03
CA TRP A 88 -2.81 -0.57 5.81
C TRP A 88 -2.67 -0.73 7.32
N ALA A 89 -1.59 -1.34 7.81
CA ALA A 89 -1.45 -1.58 9.23
C ALA A 89 -1.37 -0.27 10.04
N ASP A 90 -2.02 -0.23 11.21
CA ASP A 90 -1.98 0.91 12.13
C ASP A 90 -1.41 0.46 13.47
N PRO A 91 -0.56 1.26 14.15
CA PRO A 91 -0.09 0.92 15.48
C PRO A 91 -1.20 1.07 16.55
N ASP A 92 -1.23 0.18 17.53
CA ASP A 92 -2.03 0.34 18.75
C ASP A 92 -1.22 0.05 20.00
N GLN A 93 -1.21 1.03 20.91
CA GLN A 93 -0.46 0.99 22.17
C GLN A 93 -1.02 -0.02 23.18
N TRP A 94 -2.26 -0.48 23.01
CA TRP A 94 -2.94 -1.40 23.91
C TRP A 94 -2.84 -2.85 23.46
N VAL A 95 -2.42 -3.09 22.21
CA VAL A 95 -2.28 -4.43 21.64
C VAL A 95 -0.86 -4.94 21.87
N LYS A 96 -0.76 -6.16 22.39
CA LYS A 96 0.50 -6.92 22.45
C LYS A 96 0.48 -7.96 21.33
N GLY A 97 1.39 -7.83 20.37
CA GLY A 97 1.45 -8.74 19.21
C GLY A 97 0.65 -8.18 18.04
N TRP A 98 -0.28 -8.96 17.51
CA TRP A 98 -1.07 -8.62 16.32
C TRP A 98 -2.55 -8.82 16.59
N GLN A 99 -3.36 -7.87 16.15
CA GLN A 99 -4.82 -7.96 16.16
C GLN A 99 -5.38 -7.58 14.79
N ALA A 100 -6.58 -8.04 14.45
CA ALA A 100 -7.27 -7.60 13.24
C ALA A 100 -7.56 -6.09 13.32
N ASN A 101 -7.21 -5.36 12.25
CA ASN A 101 -7.38 -3.92 12.20
C ASN A 101 -8.86 -3.53 12.06
N THR A 102 -9.26 -2.44 12.73
CA THR A 102 -10.62 -1.88 12.65
C THR A 102 -10.99 -1.37 11.25
N ARG A 103 -10.00 -1.10 10.39
CA ARG A 103 -10.20 -0.77 8.97
C ARG A 103 -10.76 -1.94 8.14
N GLY A 104 -10.78 -3.16 8.69
CA GLY A 104 -11.20 -4.35 7.97
C GLY A 104 -10.18 -4.88 6.96
N ALA A 105 -8.95 -4.36 7.01
CA ALA A 105 -7.81 -4.81 6.21
C ALA A 105 -6.55 -4.75 7.06
N SER A 106 -5.67 -5.75 6.93
CA SER A 106 -4.42 -5.86 7.68
C SER A 106 -4.61 -5.97 9.21
N TYR A 107 -3.58 -5.57 9.94
CA TYR A 107 -3.40 -5.77 11.36
C TYR A 107 -3.12 -4.47 12.10
N THR A 108 -3.13 -4.59 13.42
CA THR A 108 -2.76 -3.59 14.40
C THR A 108 -1.86 -4.20 15.46
#